data_AF-A0A2H0H2P9-F1
#
_entry.id   AF-A0A2H0H2P9-F1
#
_cell.length_a   1.000
_cell.length_b   1.000
_cell.length_c   1.000
_cell.angle_alpha   90.00
_cell.angle_beta   90.00
_cell.angle_gamma   90.00
#
_symmetry.space_group_name_H-M   'P 1'
#
loop_
_entity.id
_entity.type
_entity.pdbx_description
1 polymer ?
#
loop_
_entity_poly.entity_id
_entity_poly.type
_entity_poly.pdbx_seq_one_letter_code
_entity_poly.pdbx_strand_id
1 'polypeptide(L)'
;MSVNTKTAYPRLDTLTITAGNAIPVKIIVSQPSSEFLYFLNSSPVNLSFTRAGNSSNITISTDAPGWNINSESDWLEISQLTGVEGNSVVTITASENIGTEQRNTTLSVNAEFAPPLQISVTQQGEYYPGYNTSPAEPDASGMSSMANVLAAKIHLGWNLGNSLEAIGGETAWGNPAVTKGFIDFVKQNGFNAVRLPCSWNQYMSDASTAQLKAEWLDRIKEVVQYCVDDDMYVILNIHWDGGWLENNCTEAKKEANNAKQKAFWEQIATHLRDFDEHLLFASANEPNVDNAGQMAVLKSYHQTFIDAVRSTGGRNAFRNLVIQGPSTDIEKTLDLMISLPTDNIPNRMMVEVHYYTPWNFCGLTADADWGKMFYYWGEGYHSLTDPERNATWGEEDFVNTAFSGMKSRFVDQGIPVVLGEFSVVRRSSLTGDDLVNHLASRAYFLKYVTQQAIANGMLPFYWDNGGMDNNACGLFNRNNKTVFDQQALDALIEGGGK
;
A
#
# COMPACT_ATOMS: atom_id res chain seq x y z
N MET A 1 -7.80 -5.06 -64.22
CA MET A 1 -7.63 -6.35 -63.51
C MET A 1 -6.38 -6.23 -62.66
N SER A 2 -6.54 -6.08 -61.34
CA SER A 2 -5.42 -6.17 -60.40
C SER A 2 -5.05 -7.65 -60.27
N VAL A 3 -3.87 -8.02 -60.75
CA VAL A 3 -3.32 -9.37 -60.59
C VAL A 3 -2.47 -9.33 -59.33
N ASN A 4 -2.79 -10.16 -58.32
CA ASN A 4 -1.91 -10.36 -57.17
C ASN A 4 -0.57 -10.89 -57.69
N THR A 5 0.50 -10.12 -57.51
CA THR A 5 1.83 -10.46 -57.99
C THR A 5 2.54 -11.33 -56.95
N LYS A 6 3.16 -12.43 -57.39
CA LYS A 6 4.02 -13.31 -56.57
C LYS A 6 5.41 -13.42 -57.21
N THR A 7 6.01 -12.29 -57.57
CA THR A 7 7.32 -12.25 -58.25
C THR A 7 8.25 -11.24 -57.58
N ALA A 8 9.45 -11.69 -57.19
CA ALA A 8 10.47 -10.87 -56.52
C ALA A 8 11.03 -9.76 -57.41
N TYR A 9 11.01 -9.98 -58.72
CA TYR A 9 11.55 -9.07 -59.73
C TYR A 9 10.46 -8.67 -60.72
N PRO A 10 10.52 -7.44 -61.25
CA PRO A 10 9.60 -7.04 -62.30
C PRO A 10 9.82 -7.92 -63.52
N ARG A 11 8.73 -8.38 -64.14
CA ARG A 11 8.79 -9.14 -65.39
C ARG A 11 8.35 -8.23 -66.53
N LEU A 12 9.09 -8.28 -67.63
CA LEU A 12 8.77 -7.61 -68.88
C LEU A 12 8.62 -8.67 -69.96
N ASP A 13 7.55 -8.58 -70.72
CA ASP A 13 7.38 -9.36 -71.94
C ASP A 13 6.91 -8.44 -73.07
N THR A 14 7.15 -8.83 -74.32
CA THR A 14 6.76 -8.05 -75.50
C THR A 14 5.75 -8.83 -76.31
N LEU A 15 4.47 -8.49 -76.17
CA LEU A 15 3.42 -9.00 -77.02
C LEU A 15 3.59 -8.38 -78.41
N THR A 16 3.87 -9.21 -79.41
CA THR A 16 3.96 -8.77 -80.80
C THR A 16 2.67 -9.15 -81.53
N ILE A 17 1.89 -8.15 -81.92
CA ILE A 17 0.66 -8.34 -82.70
C ILE A 17 1.01 -8.18 -84.18
N THR A 18 0.74 -9.23 -84.96
CA THR A 18 0.94 -9.25 -86.41
C THR A 18 -0.41 -9.32 -87.13
N ALA A 19 -0.51 -8.68 -88.30
CA ALA A 19 -1.72 -8.70 -89.13
C ALA A 19 -1.35 -8.63 -90.62
N GLY A 20 -1.26 -9.79 -91.27
CA GLY A 20 -0.88 -9.89 -92.69
C GLY A 20 0.50 -9.27 -92.95
N ASN A 21 0.58 -8.37 -93.95
CA ASN A 21 1.81 -7.67 -94.34
C ASN A 21 2.04 -6.35 -93.58
N ALA A 22 1.22 -6.05 -92.57
CA ALA A 22 1.39 -4.83 -91.77
C ALA A 22 2.62 -4.93 -90.85
N ILE A 23 3.22 -3.78 -90.53
CA ILE A 23 4.34 -3.70 -89.59
C ILE A 23 3.84 -4.18 -88.20
N PRO A 24 4.51 -5.16 -87.57
CA PRO A 24 4.08 -5.67 -86.27
C PRO A 24 4.05 -4.57 -85.19
N VAL A 25 2.99 -4.57 -84.38
CA VAL A 25 2.89 -3.70 -83.20
C VAL A 25 3.47 -4.45 -82.00
N LYS A 26 4.43 -3.84 -81.31
CA LYS A 26 5.02 -4.38 -80.07
C LYS A 26 4.41 -3.67 -78.87
N ILE A 27 3.78 -4.43 -77.99
CA ILE A 27 3.25 -3.96 -76.71
C ILE A 27 4.12 -4.53 -75.61
N ILE A 28 4.72 -3.67 -74.79
CA ILE A 28 5.45 -4.10 -73.60
C ILE A 28 4.43 -4.35 -72.50
N VAL A 29 4.39 -5.60 -72.01
CA VAL A 29 3.61 -6.01 -70.86
C VAL A 29 4.55 -6.04 -69.66
N SER A 30 4.24 -5.26 -68.62
CA SER A 30 5.01 -5.24 -67.38
C SER A 30 4.20 -5.80 -66.21
N GLN A 31 4.85 -6.61 -65.38
CA GLN A 31 4.37 -7.03 -64.07
C GLN A 31 5.28 -6.41 -63.00
N PRO A 32 4.76 -5.57 -62.08
CA PRO A 32 5.56 -5.05 -60.98
C PRO A 32 5.93 -6.18 -60.01
N SER A 33 7.07 -6.05 -59.34
CA SER A 33 7.44 -6.96 -58.24
C SER A 33 6.47 -6.82 -57.08
N SER A 34 6.29 -7.89 -56.31
CA SER A 34 5.71 -7.80 -54.96
C SER A 34 6.83 -7.48 -53.97
N GLU A 35 6.58 -6.57 -53.03
CA GLU A 35 7.50 -6.26 -51.95
C GLU A 35 7.67 -7.45 -50.99
N PHE A 36 6.60 -8.25 -50.80
CA PHE A 36 6.60 -9.45 -49.98
C PHE A 36 6.02 -10.65 -50.73
N LEU A 37 6.70 -11.78 -50.68
CA LEU A 37 6.33 -13.06 -51.27
C LEU A 37 5.98 -14.12 -50.24
N TYR A 38 6.56 -14.00 -49.04
CA TYR A 38 6.45 -14.96 -47.97
C TYR A 38 5.85 -14.33 -46.72
N PHE A 39 5.18 -15.13 -45.91
CA PHE A 39 4.82 -14.73 -44.55
C PHE A 39 5.94 -15.12 -43.58
N LEU A 40 6.05 -14.34 -42.51
CA LEU A 40 6.94 -14.63 -41.39
C LEU A 40 6.21 -14.22 -40.11
N ASN A 41 6.07 -15.15 -39.18
CA ASN A 41 5.37 -14.91 -37.92
C ASN A 41 6.08 -15.60 -36.74
N SER A 42 5.80 -15.13 -35.53
CA SER A 42 6.22 -15.76 -34.27
C SER A 42 5.05 -15.89 -33.31
N SER A 43 5.04 -16.94 -32.50
CA SER A 43 4.13 -17.06 -31.35
C SER A 43 4.90 -17.54 -30.11
N PRO A 44 4.92 -16.76 -29.01
CA PRO A 44 4.41 -15.39 -28.87
C PRO A 44 5.29 -14.33 -29.59
N VAL A 45 4.79 -13.08 -29.65
CA VAL A 45 5.54 -11.90 -30.13
C VAL A 45 6.01 -10.96 -29.00
N ASN A 46 5.67 -11.30 -27.75
CA ASN A 46 6.16 -10.62 -26.55
C ASN A 46 6.66 -11.66 -25.57
N LEU A 47 7.85 -11.44 -25.02
CA LEU A 47 8.45 -12.26 -23.97
C LEU A 47 8.70 -11.39 -22.73
N SER A 48 8.42 -11.96 -21.57
CA SER A 48 8.71 -11.35 -20.27
C SER A 48 9.46 -12.34 -19.40
N PHE A 49 10.61 -11.92 -18.88
CA PHE A 49 11.48 -12.71 -18.03
C PHE A 49 11.53 -12.11 -16.62
N THR A 50 11.74 -12.98 -15.63
CA THR A 50 12.00 -12.55 -14.24
C THR A 50 13.43 -12.01 -14.10
N ARG A 51 13.74 -11.32 -12.99
CA ARG A 51 15.10 -10.87 -12.69
C ARG A 51 16.12 -12.00 -12.77
N ALA A 52 15.85 -13.14 -12.13
CA ALA A 52 16.74 -14.29 -12.11
C ALA A 52 17.08 -14.82 -13.52
N GLY A 53 16.25 -14.49 -14.50
CA GLY A 53 16.32 -15.07 -15.83
C GLY A 53 15.60 -16.41 -15.88
N ASN A 54 15.09 -16.75 -17.05
CA ASN A 54 14.52 -18.06 -17.36
C ASN A 54 14.58 -18.26 -18.88
N SER A 55 14.10 -19.41 -19.35
CA SER A 55 13.94 -19.69 -20.76
C SER A 55 12.47 -19.63 -21.17
N SER A 56 12.21 -19.19 -22.38
CA SER A 56 10.89 -19.22 -23.00
C SER A 56 11.00 -19.62 -24.46
N ASN A 57 10.00 -20.33 -24.97
CA ASN A 57 9.97 -20.79 -26.35
C ASN A 57 9.13 -19.84 -27.21
N ILE A 58 9.62 -19.57 -28.41
CA ILE A 58 8.87 -18.98 -29.51
C ILE A 58 8.76 -20.00 -30.64
N THR A 59 7.66 -19.96 -31.38
CA THR A 59 7.50 -20.72 -32.63
C THR A 59 7.55 -19.75 -33.80
N ILE A 60 8.61 -19.83 -34.61
CA ILE A 60 8.74 -19.09 -35.86
C ILE A 60 8.08 -19.91 -36.97
N SER A 61 7.17 -19.29 -37.72
CA SER A 61 6.42 -19.90 -38.82
C SER A 61 6.61 -19.09 -40.09
N THR A 62 7.04 -19.73 -41.18
CA THR A 62 7.26 -19.06 -42.47
C THR A 62 7.12 -20.03 -43.66
N ASP A 63 6.74 -19.51 -44.83
CA ASP A 63 6.87 -20.18 -46.13
C ASP A 63 8.12 -19.72 -46.92
N ALA A 64 8.98 -18.90 -46.32
CA ALA A 64 10.24 -18.49 -46.91
C ALA A 64 11.27 -19.64 -46.88
N PRO A 65 12.16 -19.75 -47.89
CA PRO A 65 13.19 -20.78 -47.93
C PRO A 65 14.17 -20.74 -46.74
N GLY A 66 14.34 -19.56 -46.13
CA GLY A 66 15.20 -19.38 -44.98
C GLY A 66 14.89 -18.11 -44.19
N TRP A 67 15.18 -18.17 -42.90
CA TRP A 67 15.04 -17.05 -41.97
C TRP A 67 16.25 -16.97 -41.04
N ASN A 68 16.47 -15.80 -40.46
CA ASN A 68 17.42 -15.57 -39.36
C ASN A 68 16.77 -14.77 -38.22
N ILE A 69 17.28 -14.95 -37.01
CA ILE A 69 16.92 -14.17 -35.83
C ILE A 69 18.19 -13.56 -35.23
N ASN A 70 18.11 -12.32 -34.78
CA ASN A 70 19.20 -11.64 -34.09
C ASN A 70 18.69 -10.88 -32.85
N SER A 71 19.60 -10.64 -31.92
CA SER A 71 19.44 -9.72 -30.80
C SER A 71 20.65 -8.81 -30.74
N GLU A 72 20.45 -7.54 -30.36
CA GLU A 72 21.53 -6.63 -30.03
C GLU A 72 21.95 -6.72 -28.55
N SER A 73 21.29 -7.58 -27.78
CA SER A 73 21.53 -7.74 -26.34
C SER A 73 22.50 -8.88 -26.04
N ASP A 74 23.42 -8.63 -25.12
CA ASP A 74 24.37 -9.60 -24.58
C ASP A 74 23.79 -10.49 -23.46
N TRP A 75 22.62 -10.13 -22.95
CA TRP A 75 21.92 -10.84 -21.88
C TRP A 75 20.88 -11.86 -22.36
N LEU A 76 20.76 -12.07 -23.68
CA LEU A 76 19.91 -13.09 -24.29
C LEU A 76 20.75 -14.13 -25.03
N GLU A 77 20.45 -15.39 -24.79
CA GLU A 77 20.92 -16.53 -25.56
C GLU A 77 19.77 -17.08 -26.42
N ILE A 78 20.04 -17.33 -27.69
CA ILE A 78 19.08 -17.83 -28.67
C ILE A 78 19.53 -19.20 -29.14
N SER A 79 18.71 -20.24 -28.92
CA SER A 79 19.09 -21.63 -29.21
C SER A 79 19.33 -21.91 -30.69
N GLN A 80 18.73 -21.11 -31.58
CA GLN A 80 18.78 -21.29 -33.03
C GLN A 80 18.70 -19.92 -33.72
N LEU A 81 19.74 -19.58 -34.48
CA LEU A 81 19.86 -18.28 -35.15
C LEU A 81 19.31 -18.27 -36.59
N THR A 82 19.14 -19.43 -37.20
CA THR A 82 18.64 -19.57 -38.58
C THR A 82 17.73 -20.78 -38.71
N GLY A 83 16.85 -20.78 -39.70
CA GLY A 83 16.07 -21.95 -40.06
C GLY A 83 15.52 -21.87 -41.48
N VAL A 84 14.66 -22.81 -41.81
CA VAL A 84 14.07 -23.00 -43.15
C VAL A 84 12.54 -22.93 -43.08
N GLU A 85 11.91 -23.12 -44.23
CA GLU A 85 10.46 -23.21 -44.40
C GLU A 85 9.80 -24.14 -43.35
N GLY A 86 8.64 -23.71 -42.85
CA GLY A 86 7.83 -24.44 -41.88
C GLY A 86 7.84 -23.81 -40.49
N ASN A 87 7.73 -24.65 -39.47
CA ASN A 87 7.70 -24.24 -38.07
C ASN A 87 9.01 -24.61 -37.38
N SER A 88 9.63 -23.64 -36.72
CA SER A 88 10.82 -23.84 -35.89
C SER A 88 10.55 -23.34 -34.47
N VAL A 89 10.83 -24.19 -33.47
CA VAL A 89 10.77 -23.79 -32.06
C VAL A 89 12.15 -23.28 -31.65
N VAL A 90 12.22 -22.01 -31.25
CA VAL A 90 13.45 -21.36 -30.78
C VAL A 90 13.29 -21.05 -29.29
N THR A 91 14.25 -21.48 -28.49
CA THR A 91 14.31 -21.16 -27.06
C THR A 91 15.13 -19.89 -26.88
N ILE A 92 14.56 -18.91 -26.19
CA ILE A 92 15.20 -17.66 -25.77
C ILE A 92 15.46 -17.75 -24.28
N THR A 93 16.72 -17.61 -23.87
CA THR A 93 17.14 -17.66 -22.46
C THR A 93 17.69 -16.31 -22.05
N ALA A 94 17.15 -15.73 -20.98
CA ALA A 94 17.67 -14.49 -20.40
C ALA A 94 18.62 -14.79 -19.24
N SER A 95 19.78 -14.14 -19.20
CA SER A 95 20.65 -14.12 -18.01
C SER A 95 20.05 -13.24 -16.91
N GLU A 96 20.55 -13.35 -15.67
CA GLU A 96 20.08 -12.54 -14.56
C GLU A 96 20.21 -11.03 -14.86
N ASN A 97 19.18 -10.24 -14.56
CA ASN A 97 19.25 -8.79 -14.54
C ASN A 97 19.83 -8.32 -13.20
N ILE A 98 21.11 -8.00 -13.18
CA ILE A 98 21.79 -7.49 -11.97
C ILE A 98 21.44 -6.03 -11.65
N GLY A 99 20.72 -5.33 -12.53
CA GLY A 99 20.27 -3.96 -12.34
C GLY A 99 18.94 -3.87 -11.55
N THR A 100 18.67 -2.68 -11.02
CA THR A 100 17.42 -2.37 -10.33
C THR A 100 16.29 -2.00 -11.28
N GLU A 101 16.62 -1.56 -12.50
CA GLU A 101 15.64 -1.15 -13.51
C GLU A 101 15.28 -2.31 -14.45
N GLN A 102 14.05 -2.28 -14.95
CA GLN A 102 13.62 -3.15 -16.04
C GLN A 102 14.49 -2.88 -17.28
N ARG A 103 14.96 -3.95 -17.92
CA ARG A 103 15.66 -3.87 -19.22
C ARG A 103 14.82 -4.46 -20.33
N ASN A 104 14.91 -3.84 -21.51
CA ASN A 104 14.12 -4.19 -22.67
C ASN A 104 15.03 -4.38 -23.89
N THR A 105 14.64 -5.26 -24.81
CA THR A 105 15.26 -5.36 -26.13
C THR A 105 14.27 -5.90 -27.15
N THR A 106 14.67 -5.92 -28.42
CA THR A 106 13.88 -6.45 -29.52
C THR A 106 14.69 -7.50 -30.25
N LEU A 107 14.10 -8.67 -30.47
CA LEU A 107 14.65 -9.66 -31.40
C LEU A 107 14.11 -9.35 -32.80
N SER A 108 15.00 -9.27 -33.79
CA SER A 108 14.59 -9.10 -35.19
C SER A 108 14.67 -10.43 -35.91
N VAL A 109 13.55 -10.88 -36.45
CA VAL A 109 13.46 -12.07 -37.32
C VAL A 109 13.28 -11.59 -38.76
N ASN A 110 14.15 -12.07 -39.64
CA ASN A 110 14.17 -11.66 -41.05
C ASN A 110 14.10 -12.89 -41.95
N ALA A 111 13.33 -12.77 -43.04
CA ALA A 111 13.36 -13.69 -44.16
C ALA A 111 13.32 -12.88 -45.46
N GLU A 112 14.03 -13.32 -46.49
CA GLU A 112 14.10 -12.62 -47.77
C GLU A 112 12.69 -12.53 -48.39
N PHE A 113 12.27 -11.35 -48.83
CA PHE A 113 10.90 -11.10 -49.33
C PHE A 113 9.77 -11.41 -48.32
N ALA A 114 10.03 -11.38 -47.02
CA ALA A 114 8.99 -11.36 -45.99
C ALA A 114 9.01 -10.01 -45.25
N PRO A 115 7.87 -9.57 -44.68
CA PRO A 115 7.88 -8.42 -43.79
C PRO A 115 8.81 -8.67 -42.59
N PRO A 116 9.53 -7.63 -42.10
CA PRO A 116 10.34 -7.76 -40.90
C PRO A 116 9.45 -8.08 -39.69
N LEU A 117 9.91 -9.01 -38.86
CA LEU A 117 9.20 -9.42 -37.65
C LEU A 117 10.01 -9.03 -36.41
N GLN A 118 9.37 -8.37 -35.46
CA GLN A 118 9.97 -7.97 -34.20
C GLN A 118 9.30 -8.69 -33.04
N ILE A 119 10.11 -9.18 -32.11
CA ILE A 119 9.66 -9.80 -30.86
C ILE A 119 10.17 -8.94 -29.72
N SER A 120 9.25 -8.35 -28.95
CA SER A 120 9.61 -7.53 -27.80
C SER A 120 10.00 -8.41 -26.63
N VAL A 121 11.13 -8.11 -26.00
CA VAL A 121 11.61 -8.83 -24.82
C VAL A 121 11.78 -7.84 -23.66
N THR A 122 11.19 -8.18 -22.53
CA THR A 122 11.28 -7.39 -21.28
C THR A 122 11.82 -8.28 -20.17
N GLN A 123 12.68 -7.74 -19.32
CA GLN A 123 13.15 -8.41 -18.12
C GLN A 123 13.13 -7.46 -16.93
N GLN A 124 12.50 -7.89 -15.84
CA GLN A 124 12.39 -7.10 -14.62
C GLN A 124 13.76 -6.87 -13.97
N GLY A 125 13.97 -5.67 -13.43
CA GLY A 125 14.99 -5.44 -12.39
C GLY A 125 14.39 -5.69 -11.01
N GLU A 126 15.21 -5.65 -9.96
CA GLU A 126 14.68 -5.75 -8.59
C GLU A 126 15.55 -4.92 -7.64
N TYR A 127 14.94 -4.00 -6.89
CA TYR A 127 15.67 -3.21 -5.89
C TYR A 127 16.16 -4.06 -4.71
N TYR A 128 15.38 -5.08 -4.35
CA TYR A 128 15.62 -5.95 -3.19
C TYR A 128 15.26 -7.39 -3.55
N PRO A 129 15.92 -8.42 -2.98
CA PRO A 129 15.50 -9.80 -3.20
C PRO A 129 14.07 -10.06 -2.70
N GLY A 130 13.39 -11.04 -3.28
CA GLY A 130 12.14 -11.57 -2.72
C GLY A 130 12.36 -12.24 -1.36
N TYR A 131 11.55 -11.88 -0.38
CA TYR A 131 11.56 -12.43 0.99
C TYR A 131 10.45 -13.45 1.24
N ASN A 132 9.53 -13.65 0.30
CA ASN A 132 8.59 -14.77 0.32
C ASN A 132 9.29 -16.11 0.01
N THR A 133 10.18 -16.54 0.91
CA THR A 133 11.04 -17.72 0.75
C THR A 133 10.38 -19.03 1.21
N SER A 134 9.25 -18.94 1.91
CA SER A 134 8.51 -20.07 2.46
C SER A 134 6.99 -19.85 2.42
N PRO A 135 6.39 -19.67 1.22
CA PRO A 135 4.95 -19.54 1.12
C PRO A 135 4.26 -20.79 1.68
N ALA A 136 3.20 -20.60 2.45
CA ALA A 136 2.41 -21.69 3.03
C ALA A 136 1.07 -21.83 2.29
N GLU A 137 0.53 -23.05 2.19
CA GLU A 137 -0.84 -23.23 1.70
C GLU A 137 -1.84 -22.42 2.55
N PRO A 138 -2.92 -21.85 1.97
CA PRO A 138 -3.90 -21.09 2.73
C PRO A 138 -4.45 -21.86 3.94
N ASP A 139 -4.43 -21.23 5.12
CA ASP A 139 -4.96 -21.79 6.38
C ASP A 139 -6.02 -20.86 6.97
N ALA A 140 -7.28 -21.31 6.99
CA ALA A 140 -8.39 -20.55 7.55
C ALA A 140 -8.60 -20.75 9.06
N SER A 141 -7.77 -21.57 9.72
CA SER A 141 -7.88 -21.86 11.15
C SER A 141 -7.72 -20.59 11.98
N GLY A 142 -8.75 -20.25 12.77
CA GLY A 142 -8.77 -19.01 13.55
C GLY A 142 -8.98 -17.73 12.72
N MET A 143 -9.30 -17.82 11.42
CA MET A 143 -9.45 -16.69 10.50
C MET A 143 -10.91 -16.49 10.00
N SER A 144 -11.88 -16.88 10.82
CA SER A 144 -13.29 -17.00 10.42
C SER A 144 -13.98 -15.66 10.10
N SER A 145 -13.54 -14.56 10.70
CA SER A 145 -14.23 -13.27 10.65
C SER A 145 -13.78 -12.43 9.46
N MET A 146 -14.70 -12.20 8.52
CA MET A 146 -14.56 -11.11 7.54
C MET A 146 -14.48 -9.75 8.25
N ALA A 147 -14.02 -8.72 7.55
CA ALA A 147 -13.70 -7.41 8.11
C ALA A 147 -14.86 -6.83 8.93
N ASN A 148 -16.09 -6.83 8.38
CA ASN A 148 -17.28 -6.33 9.08
C ASN A 148 -17.63 -7.09 10.36
N VAL A 149 -17.49 -8.43 10.34
CA VAL A 149 -17.73 -9.27 11.52
C VAL A 149 -16.66 -9.06 12.56
N LEU A 150 -15.40 -8.92 12.15
CA LEU A 150 -14.29 -8.64 13.07
C LEU A 150 -14.42 -7.25 13.68
N ALA A 151 -14.76 -6.24 12.87
CA ALA A 151 -14.94 -4.86 13.33
C ALA A 151 -15.97 -4.78 14.47
N ALA A 152 -17.08 -5.53 14.40
CA ALA A 152 -18.07 -5.59 15.46
C ALA A 152 -17.55 -6.19 16.79
N LYS A 153 -16.39 -6.85 16.79
CA LYS A 153 -15.73 -7.36 17.99
C LYS A 153 -14.74 -6.35 18.59
N ILE A 154 -14.40 -5.28 17.88
CA ILE A 154 -13.53 -4.20 18.36
C ILE A 154 -14.43 -3.07 18.87
N HIS A 155 -14.33 -2.73 20.15
CA HIS A 155 -15.21 -1.73 20.77
C HIS A 155 -14.46 -0.45 21.11
N LEU A 156 -13.26 -0.58 21.65
CA LEU A 156 -12.41 0.54 22.00
C LEU A 156 -10.94 0.15 21.87
N GLY A 157 -10.20 0.91 21.08
CA GLY A 157 -8.80 0.72 20.82
C GLY A 157 -7.91 1.73 21.53
N TRP A 158 -6.65 1.35 21.75
CA TRP A 158 -5.62 2.20 22.33
C TRP A 158 -4.32 2.09 21.51
N ASN A 159 -3.61 3.19 21.27
CA ASN A 159 -2.32 3.16 20.59
C ASN A 159 -1.18 3.03 21.60
N LEU A 160 -0.25 2.11 21.33
CA LEU A 160 1.07 2.10 21.97
C LEU A 160 1.98 3.17 21.33
N GLY A 161 1.57 4.43 21.42
CA GLY A 161 2.27 5.55 20.80
C GLY A 161 3.62 5.84 21.46
N ASN A 162 4.49 6.47 20.69
CA ASN A 162 5.87 6.84 20.98
C ASN A 162 6.70 5.72 21.61
N SER A 163 6.54 4.48 21.12
CA SER A 163 7.24 3.28 21.58
C SER A 163 7.91 2.55 20.41
N LEU A 164 7.25 1.60 19.75
CA LEU A 164 7.90 0.73 18.74
C LEU A 164 8.21 1.48 17.43
N GLU A 165 7.56 2.61 17.18
CA GLU A 165 7.85 3.54 16.09
C GLU A 165 8.97 4.54 16.38
N ALA A 166 9.41 4.64 17.65
CA ALA A 166 10.35 5.67 18.05
C ALA A 166 11.69 5.53 17.30
N ILE A 167 12.09 6.59 16.60
CA ILE A 167 13.38 6.64 15.92
C ILE A 167 14.49 6.72 16.96
N GLY A 168 15.39 5.74 16.94
CA GLY A 168 16.46 5.54 17.91
C GLY A 168 16.27 4.32 18.81
N GLY A 169 15.13 3.62 18.75
CA GLY A 169 14.84 2.44 19.58
C GLY A 169 13.50 2.55 20.31
N GLU A 170 12.94 1.41 20.75
CA GLU A 170 11.65 1.33 21.46
C GLU A 170 11.52 2.31 22.64
N THR A 171 12.63 2.64 23.32
CA THR A 171 12.64 3.54 24.48
C THR A 171 13.18 4.94 24.18
N ALA A 172 13.45 5.26 22.92
CA ALA A 172 14.16 6.48 22.53
C ALA A 172 13.34 7.76 22.74
N TRP A 173 12.01 7.65 22.74
CA TRP A 173 11.10 8.77 22.97
C TRP A 173 10.55 8.82 24.41
N GLY A 174 11.27 8.22 25.36
CA GLY A 174 11.03 8.37 26.81
C GLY A 174 10.08 7.33 27.42
N ASN A 175 9.43 6.49 26.61
CA ASN A 175 8.63 5.37 27.10
C ASN A 175 9.49 4.17 27.52
N PRO A 176 9.09 3.40 28.54
CA PRO A 176 9.74 2.14 28.87
C PRO A 176 9.45 1.09 27.81
N ALA A 177 10.29 0.05 27.74
CA ALA A 177 10.00 -1.10 26.90
C ALA A 177 8.67 -1.75 27.33
N VAL A 178 7.83 -2.11 26.37
CA VAL A 178 6.52 -2.69 26.65
C VAL A 178 6.68 -4.06 27.29
N THR A 179 5.82 -4.34 28.27
CA THR A 179 5.81 -5.60 29.01
C THR A 179 4.41 -6.20 28.96
N LYS A 180 4.32 -7.52 29.07
CA LYS A 180 3.02 -8.19 29.16
C LYS A 180 2.13 -7.60 30.25
N GLY A 181 2.68 -7.41 31.45
CA GLY A 181 1.93 -6.84 32.57
C GLY A 181 1.41 -5.40 32.33
N PHE A 182 2.00 -4.64 31.40
CA PHE A 182 1.43 -3.35 30.99
C PHE A 182 0.27 -3.53 30.00
N ILE A 183 0.35 -4.46 29.06
CA ILE A 183 -0.78 -4.81 28.18
C ILE A 183 -1.97 -5.38 28.98
N ASP A 184 -1.70 -6.25 29.96
CA ASP A 184 -2.71 -6.74 30.91
C ASP A 184 -3.44 -5.57 31.60
N PHE A 185 -2.67 -4.53 31.97
CA PHE A 185 -3.21 -3.34 32.60
C PHE A 185 -4.06 -2.50 31.63
N VAL A 186 -3.65 -2.34 30.36
CA VAL A 186 -4.46 -1.68 29.33
C VAL A 186 -5.80 -2.41 29.13
N LYS A 187 -5.79 -3.74 29.02
CA LYS A 187 -7.01 -4.57 28.92
C LYS A 187 -7.94 -4.37 30.12
N GLN A 188 -7.39 -4.40 31.34
CA GLN A 188 -8.15 -4.23 32.57
C GLN A 188 -8.86 -2.88 32.64
N ASN A 189 -8.34 -1.86 31.95
CA ASN A 189 -8.93 -0.53 31.86
C ASN A 189 -9.91 -0.38 30.68
N GLY A 190 -10.42 -1.48 30.11
CA GLY A 190 -11.62 -1.49 29.26
C GLY A 190 -11.39 -1.51 27.75
N PHE A 191 -10.13 -1.39 27.32
CA PHE A 191 -9.71 -1.55 25.93
C PHE A 191 -9.70 -3.02 25.52
N ASN A 192 -10.07 -3.30 24.28
CA ASN A 192 -10.00 -4.66 23.73
C ASN A 192 -9.28 -4.75 22.38
N ALA A 193 -8.65 -3.65 21.97
CA ALA A 193 -7.75 -3.61 20.83
C ALA A 193 -6.56 -2.67 21.11
N VAL A 194 -5.41 -3.00 20.51
CA VAL A 194 -4.20 -2.18 20.54
C VAL A 194 -3.71 -1.91 19.13
N ARG A 195 -3.50 -0.65 18.78
CA ARG A 195 -2.73 -0.29 17.59
C ARG A 195 -1.26 -0.14 17.99
N LEU A 196 -0.38 -0.77 17.22
CA LEU A 196 1.06 -0.79 17.42
C LEU A 196 1.73 -0.01 16.28
N PRO A 197 1.88 1.32 16.41
CA PRO A 197 2.82 2.09 15.60
C PRO A 197 4.19 1.42 15.63
N CYS A 198 4.75 1.05 14.48
CA CYS A 198 6.03 0.35 14.43
C CYS A 198 6.96 0.88 13.34
N SER A 199 8.22 1.05 13.69
CA SER A 199 9.30 1.43 12.75
C SER A 199 10.09 0.19 12.34
N TRP A 200 10.62 0.19 11.13
CA TRP A 200 11.23 -0.97 10.50
C TRP A 200 12.49 -0.60 9.73
N ASN A 201 12.48 0.55 9.04
CA ASN A 201 13.59 1.01 8.21
C ASN A 201 14.89 1.23 9.01
N GLN A 202 14.80 1.65 10.28
CA GLN A 202 15.99 1.76 11.16
C GLN A 202 16.52 0.39 11.65
N TYR A 203 15.74 -0.67 11.50
CA TYR A 203 16.06 -2.02 11.94
C TYR A 203 16.47 -2.94 10.78
N MET A 204 17.00 -2.38 9.69
CA MET A 204 17.65 -3.19 8.66
C MET A 204 19.01 -3.70 9.15
N SER A 205 19.28 -5.00 8.97
CA SER A 205 20.63 -5.56 9.10
C SER A 205 21.47 -5.27 7.86
N ASP A 206 20.82 -5.13 6.70
CA ASP A 206 21.45 -4.76 5.44
C ASP A 206 20.51 -3.90 4.59
N ALA A 207 20.88 -2.62 4.41
CA ALA A 207 20.09 -1.66 3.65
C ALA A 207 20.09 -1.93 2.14
N SER A 208 21.09 -2.65 1.61
CA SER A 208 21.19 -2.97 0.18
C SER A 208 20.19 -4.07 -0.23
N THR A 209 19.81 -4.92 0.72
CA THR A 209 18.83 -5.99 0.52
C THR A 209 17.49 -5.69 1.18
N ALA A 210 17.38 -4.64 2.00
CA ALA A 210 16.23 -4.35 2.85
C ALA A 210 15.94 -5.47 3.88
N GLN A 211 16.97 -6.23 4.26
CA GLN A 211 16.85 -7.29 5.26
C GLN A 211 16.64 -6.67 6.65
N LEU A 212 15.58 -7.07 7.34
CA LEU A 212 15.29 -6.69 8.71
C LEU A 212 16.10 -7.54 9.71
N LYS A 213 16.49 -6.93 10.82
CA LYS A 213 17.12 -7.61 11.95
C LYS A 213 16.15 -8.63 12.55
N ALA A 214 16.63 -9.86 12.72
CA ALA A 214 15.86 -10.93 13.33
C ALA A 214 15.42 -10.56 14.76
N GLU A 215 16.30 -9.94 15.56
CA GLU A 215 15.96 -9.55 16.92
C GLU A 215 14.79 -8.55 17.00
N TRP A 216 14.61 -7.71 15.97
CA TRP A 216 13.50 -6.76 15.94
C TRP A 216 12.19 -7.45 15.53
N LEU A 217 12.22 -8.35 14.54
CA LEU A 217 11.06 -9.17 14.20
C LEU A 217 10.57 -10.00 15.39
N ASP A 218 11.49 -10.64 16.11
CA ASP A 218 11.19 -11.40 17.33
C ASP A 218 10.61 -10.51 18.43
N ARG A 219 11.16 -9.30 18.61
CA ARG A 219 10.62 -8.33 19.57
C ARG A 219 9.19 -7.91 19.22
N ILE A 220 8.89 -7.61 17.97
CA ILE A 220 7.52 -7.25 17.57
C ILE A 220 6.56 -8.44 17.73
N LYS A 221 7.01 -9.64 17.39
CA LYS A 221 6.24 -10.87 17.64
C LYS A 221 5.90 -11.06 19.11
N GLU A 222 6.84 -10.79 20.01
CA GLU A 222 6.63 -10.85 21.45
C GLU A 222 5.56 -9.86 21.91
N VAL A 223 5.59 -8.61 21.45
CA VAL A 223 4.58 -7.60 21.81
C VAL A 223 3.20 -7.95 21.26
N VAL A 224 3.12 -8.42 20.01
CA VAL A 224 1.86 -8.92 19.43
C VAL A 224 1.32 -10.08 20.27
N GLN A 225 2.18 -11.01 20.70
CA GLN A 225 1.78 -12.13 21.55
C GLN A 225 1.21 -11.66 22.89
N TYR A 226 1.77 -10.61 23.51
CA TYR A 226 1.21 -10.08 24.77
C TYR A 226 -0.25 -9.66 24.63
N CYS A 227 -0.61 -9.02 23.51
CA CYS A 227 -1.98 -8.62 23.22
C CYS A 227 -2.88 -9.81 22.89
N VAL A 228 -2.41 -10.77 22.08
CA VAL A 228 -3.19 -11.95 21.69
C VAL A 228 -3.43 -12.89 22.87
N ASP A 229 -2.45 -13.08 23.76
CA ASP A 229 -2.64 -13.82 25.03
C ASP A 229 -3.75 -13.22 25.90
N ASP A 230 -3.97 -11.92 25.72
CA ASP A 230 -5.02 -11.14 26.37
C ASP A 230 -6.28 -11.02 25.51
N ASP A 231 -6.50 -11.84 24.47
CA ASP A 231 -7.72 -11.80 23.66
C ASP A 231 -8.03 -10.38 23.12
N MET A 232 -6.97 -9.59 22.89
CA MET A 232 -7.08 -8.24 22.32
C MET A 232 -6.76 -8.29 20.83
N TYR A 233 -7.48 -7.50 20.05
CA TYR A 233 -7.15 -7.27 18.65
C TYR A 233 -5.91 -6.38 18.53
N VAL A 234 -5.11 -6.60 17.49
CA VAL A 234 -3.87 -5.88 17.24
C VAL A 234 -3.88 -5.33 15.82
N ILE A 235 -3.61 -4.04 15.66
CA ILE A 235 -3.31 -3.44 14.36
C ILE A 235 -1.82 -3.07 14.35
N LEU A 236 -1.02 -3.81 13.58
CA LEU A 236 0.41 -3.53 13.39
C LEU A 236 0.64 -2.84 12.04
N ASN A 237 1.42 -1.76 12.01
CA ASN A 237 1.72 -1.04 10.77
C ASN A 237 3.22 -0.94 10.45
N ILE A 238 3.52 -0.33 9.32
CA ILE A 238 4.74 0.45 9.13
C ILE A 238 4.34 1.92 9.35
N HIS A 239 4.88 2.55 10.39
CA HIS A 239 4.51 3.91 10.78
C HIS A 239 5.20 4.97 9.90
N TRP A 240 5.31 6.23 10.35
CA TRP A 240 6.11 7.26 9.65
C TRP A 240 7.50 6.75 9.27
N ASP A 241 8.16 6.02 10.19
CA ASP A 241 9.37 5.23 9.95
C ASP A 241 10.52 6.03 9.30
N GLY A 242 10.65 7.31 9.68
CA GLY A 242 11.63 8.23 9.11
C GLY A 242 11.24 8.81 7.75
N GLY A 243 9.99 8.66 7.32
CA GLY A 243 9.39 9.33 6.17
C GLY A 243 9.63 8.67 4.82
N TRP A 244 10.25 7.48 4.77
CA TRP A 244 10.68 6.87 3.51
C TRP A 244 9.52 6.61 2.54
N LEU A 245 8.35 6.20 3.05
CA LEU A 245 7.10 6.07 2.29
C LEU A 245 6.20 7.29 2.50
N GLU A 246 5.95 7.62 3.76
CA GLU A 246 4.94 8.60 4.17
C GLU A 246 5.11 9.96 3.49
N ASN A 247 6.35 10.46 3.41
CA ASN A 247 6.65 11.76 2.78
C ASN A 247 6.96 11.64 1.28
N ASN A 248 6.77 10.47 0.68
CA ASN A 248 7.26 10.12 -0.66
C ASN A 248 6.19 9.43 -1.53
N CYS A 249 4.93 9.88 -1.45
CA CYS A 249 3.88 9.51 -2.40
C CYS A 249 4.04 10.26 -3.73
N THR A 250 5.15 10.01 -4.44
CA THR A 250 5.51 10.68 -5.69
C THR A 250 5.90 9.67 -6.76
N GLU A 251 5.67 10.00 -8.04
CA GLU A 251 6.02 9.09 -9.15
C GLU A 251 7.52 8.76 -9.16
N ALA A 252 8.39 9.72 -8.82
CA ALA A 252 9.83 9.52 -8.74
C ALA A 252 10.27 8.51 -7.67
N LYS A 253 9.47 8.29 -6.63
CA LYS A 253 9.76 7.33 -5.56
C LYS A 253 8.96 6.04 -5.66
N LYS A 254 7.97 6.00 -6.54
CA LYS A 254 7.00 4.92 -6.65
C LYS A 254 7.64 3.54 -6.79
N GLU A 255 8.59 3.37 -7.70
CA GLU A 255 9.19 2.04 -7.92
C GLU A 255 10.02 1.58 -6.72
N ALA A 256 10.95 2.43 -6.26
CA ALA A 256 11.81 2.13 -5.11
C ALA A 256 11.00 1.88 -3.82
N ASN A 257 9.94 2.66 -3.59
CA ASN A 257 9.10 2.52 -2.40
C ASN A 257 8.19 1.29 -2.49
N ASN A 258 7.64 0.96 -3.67
CA ASN A 258 6.92 -0.32 -3.84
C ASN A 258 7.86 -1.50 -3.55
N ALA A 259 9.08 -1.49 -4.08
CA ALA A 259 10.01 -2.58 -3.82
C ALA A 259 10.38 -2.72 -2.34
N LYS A 260 10.61 -1.60 -1.63
CA LYS A 260 10.86 -1.64 -0.18
C LYS A 260 9.63 -2.10 0.60
N GLN A 261 8.46 -1.60 0.25
CA GLN A 261 7.17 -1.98 0.85
C GLN A 261 6.95 -3.49 0.72
N LYS A 262 7.19 -4.05 -0.46
CA LYS A 262 7.14 -5.51 -0.69
C LYS A 262 8.14 -6.24 0.20
N ALA A 263 9.41 -5.84 0.18
CA ALA A 263 10.47 -6.51 0.93
C ALA A 263 10.21 -6.52 2.44
N PHE A 264 9.76 -5.41 3.01
CA PHE A 264 9.41 -5.33 4.43
C PHE A 264 8.18 -6.17 4.75
N TRP A 265 7.09 -6.04 3.98
CA TRP A 265 5.86 -6.77 4.29
C TRP A 265 5.98 -8.28 4.07
N GLU A 266 6.78 -8.76 3.12
CA GLU A 266 7.06 -10.19 3.00
C GLU A 266 7.76 -10.75 4.25
N GLN A 267 8.74 -10.02 4.81
CA GLN A 267 9.44 -10.41 6.04
C GLN A 267 8.50 -10.37 7.27
N ILE A 268 7.79 -9.26 7.45
CA ILE A 268 6.86 -9.04 8.57
C ILE A 268 5.74 -10.07 8.54
N ALA A 269 5.06 -10.21 7.39
CA ALA A 269 3.94 -11.13 7.24
C ALA A 269 4.38 -12.58 7.43
N THR A 270 5.53 -13.00 6.88
CA THR A 270 6.05 -14.35 7.08
C THR A 270 6.33 -14.63 8.56
N HIS A 271 6.97 -13.70 9.26
CA HIS A 271 7.35 -13.89 10.67
C HIS A 271 6.15 -13.96 11.63
N LEU A 272 5.08 -13.24 11.29
CA LEU A 272 3.84 -13.14 12.07
C LEU A 272 2.67 -13.97 11.51
N ARG A 273 2.96 -14.83 10.52
CA ARG A 273 1.93 -15.56 9.76
C ARG A 273 0.99 -16.39 10.63
N ASP A 274 1.50 -16.96 11.70
CA ASP A 274 0.76 -17.94 12.49
C ASP A 274 -0.17 -17.33 13.55
N PHE A 275 -0.22 -16.00 13.71
CA PHE A 275 -1.27 -15.39 14.53
C PHE A 275 -2.65 -15.54 13.88
N ASP A 276 -3.68 -15.72 14.69
CA ASP A 276 -5.07 -15.83 14.24
C ASP A 276 -5.67 -14.45 13.87
N GLU A 277 -7.00 -14.35 13.80
CA GLU A 277 -7.69 -13.13 13.40
C GLU A 277 -7.51 -11.95 14.35
N HIS A 278 -6.97 -12.15 15.56
CA HIS A 278 -6.66 -11.04 16.46
C HIS A 278 -5.64 -10.08 15.85
N LEU A 279 -4.72 -10.55 15.02
CA LEU A 279 -3.74 -9.69 14.35
C LEU A 279 -4.21 -9.22 12.98
N LEU A 280 -4.22 -7.91 12.80
CA LEU A 280 -4.44 -7.19 11.54
C LEU A 280 -3.16 -6.44 11.14
N PHE A 281 -3.00 -6.21 9.85
CA PHE A 281 -1.93 -5.39 9.31
C PHE A 281 -2.46 -4.11 8.67
N ALA A 282 -1.86 -2.98 8.99
CA ALA A 282 -2.12 -1.67 8.42
C ALA A 282 -0.97 -1.27 7.50
N SER A 283 -1.26 -0.95 6.24
CA SER A 283 -0.23 -0.86 5.19
C SER A 283 0.79 0.28 5.40
N ALA A 284 0.38 1.36 6.06
CA ALA A 284 1.10 2.61 6.26
C ALA A 284 0.50 3.37 7.46
N ASN A 285 0.85 4.65 7.61
CA ASN A 285 0.37 5.53 8.67
C ASN A 285 -0.34 6.77 8.13
N GLU A 286 0.34 7.88 7.82
CA GLU A 286 -0.28 9.12 7.33
C GLU A 286 0.27 9.57 5.95
N PRO A 287 0.10 8.81 4.86
CA PRO A 287 0.81 9.07 3.61
C PRO A 287 0.47 10.44 3.00
N ASN A 288 1.47 11.32 2.85
CA ASN A 288 1.30 12.70 2.39
C ASN A 288 0.80 12.74 0.94
N VAL A 289 -0.48 13.03 0.78
CA VAL A 289 -1.19 13.08 -0.51
C VAL A 289 -2.09 14.30 -0.53
N ASP A 290 -1.95 15.12 -1.58
CA ASP A 290 -2.68 16.37 -1.79
C ASP A 290 -3.41 16.41 -3.14
N ASN A 291 -3.19 15.42 -4.02
CA ASN A 291 -3.82 15.37 -5.33
C ASN A 291 -3.98 13.94 -5.87
N ALA A 292 -4.77 13.81 -6.95
CA ALA A 292 -5.09 12.53 -7.58
C ALA A 292 -3.86 11.75 -8.09
N GLY A 293 -2.80 12.43 -8.55
CA GLY A 293 -1.57 11.78 -9.01
C GLY A 293 -0.84 11.09 -7.86
N GLN A 294 -0.69 11.78 -6.73
CA GLN A 294 -0.12 11.21 -5.51
C GLN A 294 -1.01 10.10 -4.93
N MET A 295 -2.34 10.24 -5.04
CA MET A 295 -3.28 9.19 -4.62
C MET A 295 -3.13 7.91 -5.47
N ALA A 296 -2.87 8.03 -6.77
CA ALA A 296 -2.60 6.88 -7.63
C ALA A 296 -1.30 6.17 -7.23
N VAL A 297 -0.26 6.92 -6.83
CA VAL A 297 0.97 6.37 -6.26
C VAL A 297 0.70 5.65 -4.95
N LEU A 298 -0.05 6.29 -4.02
CA LEU A 298 -0.42 5.68 -2.75
C LEU A 298 -1.21 4.37 -2.94
N LYS A 299 -2.16 4.35 -3.88
CA LYS A 299 -2.89 3.13 -4.23
C LYS A 299 -1.96 2.00 -4.67
N SER A 300 -0.86 2.31 -5.38
CA SER A 300 0.15 1.30 -5.73
C SER A 300 0.88 0.73 -4.52
N TYR A 301 1.20 1.57 -3.52
CA TYR A 301 1.82 1.11 -2.26
C TYR A 301 0.89 0.17 -1.48
N HIS A 302 -0.41 0.50 -1.44
CA HIS A 302 -1.41 -0.35 -0.80
C HIS A 302 -1.60 -1.69 -1.53
N GLN A 303 -1.63 -1.68 -2.87
CA GLN A 303 -1.71 -2.90 -3.65
C GLN A 303 -0.48 -3.79 -3.40
N THR A 304 0.71 -3.21 -3.42
CA THR A 304 1.95 -3.94 -3.14
C THR A 304 1.97 -4.56 -1.75
N PHE A 305 1.45 -3.85 -0.74
CA PHE A 305 1.27 -4.40 0.60
C PHE A 305 0.33 -5.61 0.61
N ILE A 306 -0.85 -5.51 0.00
CA ILE A 306 -1.82 -6.61 -0.07
C ILE A 306 -1.18 -7.82 -0.76
N ASP A 307 -0.55 -7.60 -1.92
CA ASP A 307 0.08 -8.66 -2.70
C ASP A 307 1.20 -9.34 -1.89
N ALA A 308 2.06 -8.56 -1.24
CA ALA A 308 3.13 -9.07 -0.38
C ALA A 308 2.58 -9.95 0.75
N VAL A 309 1.59 -9.45 1.52
CA VAL A 309 1.00 -10.20 2.63
C VAL A 309 0.33 -11.48 2.13
N ARG A 310 -0.52 -11.39 1.10
CA ARG A 310 -1.24 -12.54 0.55
C ARG A 310 -0.30 -13.58 -0.04
N SER A 311 0.82 -13.17 -0.65
CA SER A 311 1.81 -14.09 -1.23
C SER A 311 2.43 -15.05 -0.22
N THR A 312 2.48 -14.67 1.07
CA THR A 312 3.05 -15.51 2.14
C THR A 312 2.14 -16.68 2.55
N GLY A 313 0.87 -16.64 2.13
CA GLY A 313 -0.11 -17.70 2.36
C GLY A 313 -0.42 -17.99 3.83
N GLY A 314 -0.72 -19.24 4.19
CA GLY A 314 -1.15 -19.59 5.56
C GLY A 314 -2.35 -18.75 6.02
N ARG A 315 -2.34 -18.27 7.26
CA ARG A 315 -3.40 -17.39 7.80
C ARG A 315 -3.38 -15.99 7.19
N ASN A 316 -2.25 -15.55 6.63
CA ASN A 316 -2.18 -14.28 5.90
C ASN A 316 -3.01 -14.29 4.62
N ALA A 317 -3.37 -15.47 4.08
CA ALA A 317 -4.34 -15.57 3.00
C ALA A 317 -5.73 -15.06 3.40
N PHE A 318 -6.06 -15.01 4.70
CA PHE A 318 -7.39 -14.61 5.20
C PHE A 318 -7.34 -13.43 6.19
N ARG A 319 -6.15 -12.95 6.54
CA ARG A 319 -5.97 -11.86 7.50
C ARG A 319 -6.65 -10.58 7.04
N ASN A 320 -7.38 -9.93 7.93
CA ASN A 320 -7.97 -8.62 7.66
C ASN A 320 -6.85 -7.57 7.55
N LEU A 321 -6.93 -6.75 6.51
CA LEU A 321 -5.94 -5.73 6.17
C LEU A 321 -6.56 -4.34 6.24
N VAL A 322 -5.77 -3.36 6.65
CA VAL A 322 -6.20 -1.98 6.88
C VAL A 322 -5.44 -1.04 5.94
N ILE A 323 -6.17 -0.25 5.15
CA ILE A 323 -5.63 0.62 4.10
C ILE A 323 -5.92 2.09 4.43
N GLN A 324 -4.89 2.92 4.44
CA GLN A 324 -4.96 4.30 4.94
C GLN A 324 -5.53 5.25 3.87
N GLY A 325 -6.36 6.18 4.30
CA GLY A 325 -6.74 7.34 3.50
C GLY A 325 -5.54 8.26 3.20
N PRO A 326 -5.62 9.13 2.18
CA PRO A 326 -4.61 10.16 1.93
C PRO A 326 -4.43 11.07 3.16
N SER A 327 -3.21 11.15 3.67
CA SER A 327 -2.85 11.84 4.94
C SER A 327 -3.68 11.37 6.14
N THR A 328 -4.36 10.22 6.04
CA THR A 328 -5.43 9.78 6.96
C THR A 328 -6.47 10.86 7.28
N ASP A 329 -6.61 11.84 6.39
CA ASP A 329 -7.53 12.97 6.54
C ASP A 329 -8.88 12.61 5.94
N ILE A 330 -9.96 12.87 6.67
CA ILE A 330 -11.31 12.47 6.26
C ILE A 330 -11.76 13.18 4.98
N GLU A 331 -11.55 14.49 4.89
CA GLU A 331 -12.01 15.29 3.74
C GLU A 331 -11.27 14.88 2.47
N LYS A 332 -9.94 14.75 2.52
CA LYS A 332 -9.11 14.24 1.43
C LYS A 332 -9.48 12.80 1.08
N THR A 333 -9.82 11.96 2.04
CA THR A 333 -10.23 10.57 1.77
C THR A 333 -11.53 10.54 0.98
N LEU A 334 -12.52 11.35 1.36
CA LEU A 334 -13.80 11.44 0.64
C LEU A 334 -13.64 12.01 -0.78
N ASP A 335 -12.70 12.93 -0.98
CA ASP A 335 -12.42 13.56 -2.27
C ASP A 335 -11.55 12.68 -3.20
N LEU A 336 -10.41 12.21 -2.72
CA LEU A 336 -9.37 11.59 -3.55
C LEU A 336 -9.45 10.06 -3.61
N MET A 337 -9.90 9.38 -2.55
CA MET A 337 -9.98 7.91 -2.52
C MET A 337 -11.24 7.39 -3.20
N ILE A 338 -11.29 7.54 -4.53
CA ILE A 338 -12.43 7.13 -5.36
C ILE A 338 -12.50 5.61 -5.62
N SER A 339 -11.43 4.86 -5.34
CA SER A 339 -11.40 3.40 -5.44
C SER A 339 -10.37 2.79 -4.51
N LEU A 340 -10.69 1.63 -3.95
CA LEU A 340 -9.77 0.82 -3.14
C LEU A 340 -8.82 -0.01 -4.01
N PRO A 341 -7.67 -0.46 -3.48
CA PRO A 341 -6.89 -1.53 -4.09
C PRO A 341 -7.71 -2.84 -4.18
N THR A 342 -7.22 -3.80 -4.96
CA THR A 342 -7.87 -5.08 -5.17
C THR A 342 -7.34 -6.11 -4.19
N ASP A 343 -8.23 -6.87 -3.56
CA ASP A 343 -7.90 -8.09 -2.83
C ASP A 343 -8.68 -9.25 -3.45
N ASN A 344 -8.01 -10.36 -3.71
CA ASN A 344 -8.63 -11.56 -4.27
C ASN A 344 -9.50 -12.28 -3.23
N ILE A 345 -9.42 -11.87 -1.96
CA ILE A 345 -10.20 -12.43 -0.86
C ILE A 345 -11.28 -11.41 -0.48
N PRO A 346 -12.56 -11.73 -0.72
CA PRO A 346 -13.63 -10.76 -0.54
C PRO A 346 -13.77 -10.38 0.93
N ASN A 347 -14.10 -9.11 1.17
CA ASN A 347 -14.49 -8.58 2.48
C ASN A 347 -13.43 -8.76 3.59
N ARG A 348 -12.14 -8.65 3.25
CA ARG A 348 -11.02 -8.69 4.21
C ARG A 348 -10.28 -7.36 4.35
N MET A 349 -10.88 -6.25 3.92
CA MET A 349 -10.26 -4.94 3.91
C MET A 349 -11.04 -3.95 4.77
N MET A 350 -10.32 -3.11 5.50
CA MET A 350 -10.82 -1.94 6.23
C MET A 350 -10.11 -0.68 5.72
N VAL A 351 -10.72 0.48 5.91
CA VAL A 351 -10.10 1.79 5.65
C VAL A 351 -9.69 2.45 6.95
N GLU A 352 -8.56 3.16 6.99
CA GLU A 352 -8.09 3.90 8.17
C GLU A 352 -8.01 5.40 7.90
N VAL A 353 -8.51 6.18 8.86
CA VAL A 353 -8.38 7.63 8.96
C VAL A 353 -8.03 8.01 10.40
N HIS A 354 -7.49 9.20 10.60
CA HIS A 354 -7.17 9.77 11.91
C HIS A 354 -8.02 11.04 12.12
N TYR A 355 -8.14 11.49 13.36
CA TYR A 355 -8.96 12.65 13.68
C TYR A 355 -8.36 13.50 14.81
N TYR A 356 -7.84 14.67 14.43
CA TYR A 356 -7.31 15.69 15.35
C TYR A 356 -7.96 17.06 15.09
N THR A 357 -9.20 17.07 14.61
CA THR A 357 -9.93 18.30 14.27
C THR A 357 -10.76 18.80 15.46
N PRO A 358 -10.65 20.09 15.85
CA PRO A 358 -9.78 21.12 15.28
C PRO A 358 -8.37 21.04 15.86
N TRP A 359 -7.36 21.21 15.02
CA TRP A 359 -5.95 21.12 15.44
C TRP A 359 -5.60 22.13 16.54
N ASN A 360 -6.20 23.32 16.49
CA ASN A 360 -6.11 24.37 17.52
C ASN A 360 -6.44 23.87 18.93
N PHE A 361 -7.40 22.94 19.05
CA PHE A 361 -7.76 22.30 20.32
C PHE A 361 -6.92 21.06 20.57
N CYS A 362 -6.84 20.16 19.58
CA CYS A 362 -6.33 18.81 19.75
C CYS A 362 -4.81 18.76 19.94
N GLY A 363 -4.02 19.61 19.27
CA GLY A 363 -2.56 19.47 19.25
C GLY A 363 -1.74 20.75 19.15
N LEU A 364 -2.33 21.91 18.86
CA LEU A 364 -1.58 23.16 18.82
C LEU A 364 -1.06 23.53 20.23
N THR A 365 0.28 23.62 20.37
CA THR A 365 0.95 23.83 21.67
C THR A 365 1.39 25.27 21.93
N ALA A 366 1.28 26.15 20.94
CA ALA A 366 1.53 27.58 21.04
C ALA A 366 0.71 28.33 19.99
N ASP A 367 0.36 29.58 20.26
CA ASP A 367 -0.29 30.43 19.25
C ASP A 367 0.62 30.60 18.03
N ALA A 368 0.01 30.59 16.85
CA ALA A 368 0.68 30.79 15.58
C ALA A 368 0.01 31.94 14.80
N ASP A 369 0.71 32.48 13.81
CA ASP A 369 0.19 33.59 12.99
C ASP A 369 -1.15 33.25 12.30
N TRP A 370 -1.40 31.97 12.03
CA TRP A 370 -2.60 31.46 11.38
C TRP A 370 -3.72 31.04 12.37
N GLY A 371 -3.47 31.03 13.69
CA GLY A 371 -4.47 30.58 14.65
C GLY A 371 -4.01 30.52 16.11
N LYS A 372 -4.97 30.71 17.02
CA LYS A 372 -4.76 30.60 18.48
C LYS A 372 -5.01 29.18 18.96
N MET A 373 -4.38 28.79 20.06
CA MET A 373 -4.77 27.59 20.81
C MET A 373 -6.20 27.73 21.30
N PHE A 374 -6.98 26.66 21.15
CA PHE A 374 -8.25 26.50 21.84
C PHE A 374 -8.02 25.72 23.13
N TYR A 375 -8.58 26.23 24.23
CA TYR A 375 -8.57 25.56 25.53
C TYR A 375 -9.91 24.88 25.82
N TYR A 376 -10.98 25.36 25.18
CA TYR A 376 -12.35 24.94 25.42
C TYR A 376 -13.02 24.52 24.12
N TRP A 377 -13.84 23.47 24.18
CA TRP A 377 -14.49 22.86 23.01
C TRP A 377 -15.81 22.23 23.43
N GLY A 378 -16.83 22.39 22.61
CA GLY A 378 -18.11 21.70 22.76
C GLY A 378 -19.19 22.54 23.40
N GLU A 379 -20.43 22.23 23.04
CA GLU A 379 -21.63 22.90 23.53
C GLU A 379 -21.70 22.82 25.07
N GLY A 380 -21.80 23.98 25.72
CA GLY A 380 -21.84 24.08 27.18
C GLY A 380 -20.48 24.08 27.88
N TYR A 381 -19.37 23.97 27.14
CA TYR A 381 -18.01 23.95 27.71
C TYR A 381 -17.17 25.19 27.39
N HIS A 382 -17.71 26.12 26.60
CA HIS A 382 -17.07 27.41 26.29
C HIS A 382 -16.87 28.27 27.54
N SER A 383 -15.71 28.94 27.63
CA SER A 383 -15.42 29.91 28.67
C SER A 383 -16.15 31.23 28.41
N LEU A 384 -16.72 31.78 29.48
CA LEU A 384 -17.30 33.13 29.50
C LEU A 384 -16.28 34.21 29.86
N THR A 385 -15.15 33.81 30.45
CA THR A 385 -14.10 34.71 30.95
C THR A 385 -12.89 34.78 30.02
N ASP A 386 -12.69 33.76 29.19
CA ASP A 386 -11.61 33.68 28.20
C ASP A 386 -12.13 33.20 26.82
N PRO A 387 -13.02 33.99 26.18
CA PRO A 387 -13.69 33.57 24.95
C PRO A 387 -12.76 33.50 23.73
N GLU A 388 -11.57 34.10 23.78
CA GLU A 388 -10.58 33.98 22.69
C GLU A 388 -9.93 32.59 22.61
N ARG A 389 -10.15 31.74 23.63
CA ARG A 389 -9.69 30.35 23.69
C ARG A 389 -10.80 29.33 23.46
N ASN A 390 -12.03 29.77 23.19
CA ASN A 390 -13.10 28.88 22.75
C ASN A 390 -12.82 28.42 21.32
N ALA A 391 -13.19 27.17 21.02
CA ALA A 391 -13.21 26.69 19.66
C ALA A 391 -14.15 27.57 18.81
N THR A 392 -13.65 28.02 17.65
CA THR A 392 -14.42 28.82 16.70
C THR A 392 -14.84 28.02 15.47
N TRP A 393 -14.38 26.77 15.37
CA TRP A 393 -14.67 25.82 14.32
C TRP A 393 -14.33 24.39 14.79
N GLY A 394 -14.78 23.37 14.05
CA GLY A 394 -14.44 21.97 14.34
C GLY A 394 -15.19 21.36 15.52
N GLU A 395 -16.37 21.89 15.87
CA GLU A 395 -17.19 21.40 16.98
C GLU A 395 -18.05 20.18 16.57
N GLU A 396 -19.12 19.88 17.31
CA GLU A 396 -19.93 18.66 17.16
C GLU A 396 -20.45 18.45 15.73
N ASP A 397 -20.92 19.51 15.07
CA ASP A 397 -21.44 19.43 13.70
C ASP A 397 -20.36 19.02 12.69
N PHE A 398 -19.10 19.41 12.93
CA PHE A 398 -17.99 18.98 12.08
C PHE A 398 -17.71 17.49 12.25
N VAL A 399 -17.68 17.00 13.50
CA VAL A 399 -17.54 15.57 13.81
C VAL A 399 -18.66 14.77 13.13
N ASN A 400 -19.91 15.22 13.28
CA ASN A 400 -21.09 14.57 12.71
C ASN A 400 -21.00 14.49 11.17
N THR A 401 -20.60 15.59 10.53
CA THR A 401 -20.46 15.67 9.07
C THR A 401 -19.34 14.76 8.58
N ALA A 402 -18.16 14.82 9.21
CA ALA A 402 -17.01 14.03 8.83
C ALA A 402 -17.30 12.52 8.95
N PHE A 403 -17.85 12.08 10.09
CA PHE A 403 -18.05 10.66 10.36
C PHE A 403 -19.22 10.08 9.57
N SER A 404 -20.30 10.84 9.37
CA SER A 404 -21.40 10.41 8.48
C SER A 404 -20.94 10.30 7.02
N GLY A 405 -20.01 11.15 6.57
CA GLY A 405 -19.36 11.02 5.27
C GLY A 405 -18.59 9.69 5.12
N MET A 406 -17.78 9.35 6.11
CA MET A 406 -17.05 8.07 6.15
C MET A 406 -17.99 6.87 6.19
N LYS A 407 -19.07 6.96 6.97
CA LYS A 407 -20.11 5.94 7.02
C LYS A 407 -20.73 5.70 5.64
N SER A 408 -21.18 6.79 5.00
CA SER A 408 -21.82 6.71 3.68
C SER A 408 -20.88 6.17 2.61
N ARG A 409 -19.59 6.52 2.66
CA ARG A 409 -18.59 6.12 1.66
C ARG A 409 -18.15 4.66 1.82
N PHE A 410 -17.97 4.20 3.05
CA PHE A 410 -17.31 2.91 3.32
C PHE A 410 -18.18 1.96 4.14
N VAL A 411 -18.64 2.37 5.32
CA VAL A 411 -19.34 1.47 6.26
C VAL A 411 -20.64 0.93 5.64
N ASP A 412 -21.42 1.78 4.97
CA ASP A 412 -22.66 1.38 4.29
C ASP A 412 -22.39 0.51 3.04
N GLN A 413 -21.14 0.48 2.56
CA GLN A 413 -20.68 -0.41 1.50
C GLN A 413 -20.07 -1.71 2.06
N GLY A 414 -20.16 -1.94 3.37
CA GLY A 414 -19.63 -3.13 4.03
C GLY A 414 -18.13 -3.09 4.32
N ILE A 415 -17.49 -1.92 4.18
CA ILE A 415 -16.07 -1.70 4.45
C ILE A 415 -15.93 -0.96 5.79
N PRO A 416 -15.49 -1.62 6.88
CA PRO A 416 -15.30 -0.96 8.15
C PRO A 416 -14.24 0.14 8.09
N VAL A 417 -14.38 1.13 8.95
CA VAL A 417 -13.44 2.24 9.06
C VAL A 417 -12.77 2.22 10.43
N VAL A 418 -11.45 2.16 10.45
CA VAL A 418 -10.62 2.34 11.64
C VAL A 418 -10.39 3.84 11.83
N LEU A 419 -10.83 4.40 12.94
CA LEU A 419 -10.36 5.70 13.40
C LEU A 419 -9.06 5.44 14.17
N GLY A 420 -7.95 5.35 13.43
CA GLY A 420 -6.68 4.79 13.91
C GLY A 420 -6.02 5.61 14.99
N GLU A 421 -6.27 6.92 14.98
CA GLU A 421 -5.77 7.84 15.99
C GLU A 421 -6.75 8.99 16.22
N PHE A 422 -6.98 9.30 17.50
CA PHE A 422 -7.53 10.57 17.95
C PHE A 422 -7.11 10.82 19.39
N SER A 423 -6.78 12.06 19.73
CA SER A 423 -6.61 12.49 21.12
C SER A 423 -6.64 14.02 21.20
N VAL A 424 -6.66 14.52 22.43
CA VAL A 424 -6.47 15.94 22.73
C VAL A 424 -5.36 16.04 23.74
N VAL A 425 -4.39 16.91 23.48
CA VAL A 425 -3.31 17.20 24.41
C VAL A 425 -3.87 17.77 25.72
N ARG A 426 -3.31 17.33 26.84
CA ARG A 426 -3.63 17.84 28.17
C ARG A 426 -2.82 19.11 28.45
N ARG A 427 -3.49 20.25 28.61
CA ARG A 427 -2.84 21.55 28.89
C ARG A 427 -2.61 21.76 30.39
N SER A 428 -1.76 20.92 30.98
CA SER A 428 -1.40 20.95 32.41
C SER A 428 -0.74 22.24 32.88
N SER A 429 -0.32 23.14 31.98
CA SER A 429 0.19 24.48 32.34
C SER A 429 -0.91 25.47 32.71
N LEU A 430 -2.18 25.20 32.35
CA LEU A 430 -3.32 25.99 32.83
C LEU A 430 -3.48 25.81 34.34
N THR A 431 -4.15 26.76 34.99
CA THR A 431 -4.39 26.72 36.44
C THR A 431 -5.81 27.17 36.77
N GLY A 432 -6.30 26.88 37.97
CA GLY A 432 -7.61 27.32 38.43
C GLY A 432 -8.76 26.85 37.54
N ASP A 433 -9.74 27.72 37.33
CA ASP A 433 -10.95 27.41 36.56
C ASP A 433 -10.65 27.10 35.09
N ASP A 434 -9.63 27.73 34.49
CA ASP A 434 -9.24 27.47 33.10
C ASP A 434 -8.77 26.02 32.92
N LEU A 435 -8.01 25.49 33.88
CA LEU A 435 -7.61 24.08 33.86
C LEU A 435 -8.82 23.17 34.02
N VAL A 436 -9.71 23.46 34.99
CA VAL A 436 -10.92 22.65 35.23
C VAL A 436 -11.80 22.61 33.98
N ASN A 437 -12.06 23.76 33.36
CA ASN A 437 -12.88 23.88 32.16
C ASN A 437 -12.22 23.25 30.93
N HIS A 438 -10.89 23.37 30.78
CA HIS A 438 -10.15 22.68 29.73
C HIS A 438 -10.26 21.16 29.87
N LEU A 439 -10.07 20.62 31.08
CA LEU A 439 -10.17 19.18 31.31
C LEU A 439 -11.59 18.65 31.10
N ALA A 440 -12.60 19.43 31.47
CA ALA A 440 -14.00 19.13 31.19
C ALA A 440 -14.30 19.13 29.67
N SER A 441 -13.82 20.13 28.94
CA SER A 441 -13.92 20.21 27.47
C SER A 441 -13.24 19.03 26.79
N ARG A 442 -12.02 18.68 27.24
CA ARG A 442 -11.25 17.55 26.73
C ARG A 442 -11.96 16.22 26.97
N ALA A 443 -12.47 16.00 28.18
CA ALA A 443 -13.23 14.79 28.49
C ALA A 443 -14.49 14.69 27.62
N TYR A 444 -15.22 15.79 27.45
CA TYR A 444 -16.40 15.83 26.60
C TYR A 444 -16.06 15.53 25.12
N PHE A 445 -15.01 16.13 24.57
CA PHE A 445 -14.52 15.82 23.22
C PHE A 445 -14.23 14.32 23.05
N LEU A 446 -13.46 13.72 23.98
CA LEU A 446 -13.09 12.31 23.90
C LEU A 446 -14.32 11.41 23.93
N LYS A 447 -15.28 11.70 24.82
CA LYS A 447 -16.56 10.99 24.88
C LYS A 447 -17.34 11.14 23.58
N TYR A 448 -17.50 12.37 23.11
CA TYR A 448 -18.30 12.69 21.92
C TYR A 448 -17.73 12.03 20.67
N VAL A 449 -16.43 12.18 20.41
CA VAL A 449 -15.75 11.56 19.25
C VAL A 449 -15.84 10.05 19.31
N THR A 450 -15.62 9.43 20.47
CA THR A 450 -15.74 7.97 20.63
C THR A 450 -17.17 7.50 20.33
N GLN A 451 -18.17 8.17 20.90
CA GLN A 451 -19.58 7.83 20.70
C GLN A 451 -19.99 8.00 19.23
N GLN A 452 -19.60 9.10 18.58
CA GLN A 452 -19.95 9.34 17.18
C GLN A 452 -19.21 8.39 16.23
N ALA A 453 -17.96 8.02 16.51
CA ALA A 453 -17.23 7.02 15.74
C ALA A 453 -18.00 5.69 15.75
N ILE A 454 -18.36 5.19 16.94
CA ILE A 454 -19.10 3.94 17.10
C ILE A 454 -20.48 4.01 16.44
N ALA A 455 -21.23 5.11 16.64
CA ALA A 455 -22.54 5.31 16.03
C ALA A 455 -22.49 5.29 14.48
N ASN A 456 -21.34 5.64 13.90
CA ASN A 456 -21.10 5.62 12.46
C ASN A 456 -20.41 4.34 11.97
N GLY A 457 -20.24 3.33 12.82
CA GLY A 457 -19.58 2.05 12.49
C GLY A 457 -18.08 2.16 12.30
N MET A 458 -17.47 3.20 12.87
CA MET A 458 -16.02 3.40 12.91
C MET A 458 -15.45 2.83 14.22
N LEU A 459 -14.17 2.42 14.20
CA LEU A 459 -13.49 1.81 15.33
C LEU A 459 -12.52 2.84 15.97
N PRO A 460 -12.84 3.44 17.13
CA PRO A 460 -12.02 4.48 17.74
C PRO A 460 -10.79 3.90 18.45
N PHE A 461 -9.59 4.34 18.04
CA PHE A 461 -8.32 4.05 18.70
C PHE A 461 -7.72 5.33 19.29
N TYR A 462 -7.72 5.42 20.61
CA TYR A 462 -7.16 6.58 21.32
C TYR A 462 -5.64 6.67 21.12
N TRP A 463 -5.12 7.85 20.79
CA TRP A 463 -3.68 8.10 20.71
C TRP A 463 -3.09 8.41 22.10
N ASP A 464 -2.27 7.50 22.61
CA ASP A 464 -1.55 7.65 23.87
C ASP A 464 -0.05 7.69 23.61
N ASN A 465 0.58 8.85 23.84
CA ASN A 465 2.01 9.03 23.64
C ASN A 465 2.86 8.66 24.87
N GLY A 466 2.23 8.24 25.96
CA GLY A 466 2.85 7.87 27.25
C GLY A 466 3.36 9.04 28.10
N GLY A 467 3.34 10.27 27.57
CA GLY A 467 3.70 11.46 28.33
C GLY A 467 2.61 11.85 29.32
N MET A 468 3.01 12.34 30.49
CA MET A 468 2.12 12.84 31.55
C MET A 468 2.31 14.33 31.83
N ASP A 469 3.17 14.98 31.07
CA ASP A 469 3.52 16.38 31.18
C ASP A 469 2.59 17.28 30.35
N ASN A 470 2.86 18.58 30.35
CA ASN A 470 2.06 19.54 29.59
C ASN A 470 2.11 19.24 28.10
N ASN A 471 0.95 19.29 27.45
CA ASN A 471 0.72 18.96 26.06
C ASN A 471 0.89 17.47 25.69
N ALA A 472 0.92 16.56 26.67
CA ALA A 472 0.91 15.13 26.40
C ALA A 472 -0.51 14.53 26.42
N CYS A 473 -0.65 13.26 26.01
CA CYS A 473 -1.92 12.55 25.95
C CYS A 473 -1.84 11.14 26.56
N GLY A 474 -0.91 10.88 27.48
CA GLY A 474 -0.87 9.60 28.19
C GLY A 474 -2.05 9.43 29.15
N LEU A 475 -2.77 8.31 29.05
CA LEU A 475 -3.75 7.87 30.05
C LEU A 475 -3.09 7.15 31.21
N PHE A 476 -2.00 6.44 30.92
CA PHE A 476 -1.36 5.52 31.84
C PHE A 476 0.08 5.92 32.14
N ASN A 477 0.45 5.84 33.41
CA ASN A 477 1.86 5.83 33.78
C ASN A 477 2.45 4.46 33.45
N ARG A 478 3.21 4.39 32.36
CA ARG A 478 3.77 3.14 31.82
C ARG A 478 4.82 2.49 32.73
N ASN A 479 5.45 3.25 33.63
CA ASN A 479 6.52 2.73 34.49
C ASN A 479 6.00 1.89 35.66
N ASN A 480 4.85 2.28 36.24
CA ASN A 480 4.30 1.65 37.44
C ASN A 480 2.89 1.08 37.26
N LYS A 481 2.32 1.15 36.05
CA LYS A 481 1.00 0.59 35.69
C LYS A 481 -0.11 1.18 36.54
N THR A 482 -0.23 2.51 36.53
CA THR A 482 -1.33 3.24 37.17
C THR A 482 -2.05 4.14 36.17
N VAL A 483 -3.35 4.36 36.38
CA VAL A 483 -4.10 5.36 35.62
C VAL A 483 -3.65 6.75 36.07
N PHE A 484 -3.16 7.54 35.13
CA PHE A 484 -2.77 8.94 35.36
C PHE A 484 -3.95 9.88 35.09
N ASP A 485 -4.65 9.69 33.98
CA ASP A 485 -5.77 10.54 33.57
C ASP A 485 -7.09 9.78 33.61
N GLN A 486 -7.63 9.61 34.83
CA GLN A 486 -8.88 8.89 35.06
C GLN A 486 -10.06 9.56 34.33
N GLN A 487 -10.10 10.89 34.28
CA GLN A 487 -11.20 11.62 33.65
C GLN A 487 -11.27 11.37 32.14
N ALA A 488 -10.12 11.33 31.46
CA ALA A 488 -10.05 10.98 30.04
C ALA A 488 -10.40 9.51 29.80
N LEU A 489 -9.94 8.61 30.67
CA LEU A 489 -10.27 7.20 30.59
C LEU A 489 -11.79 6.98 30.73
N ASP A 490 -12.41 7.57 31.76
CA ASP A 490 -13.85 7.47 31.99
C ASP A 490 -14.64 8.00 30.79
N ALA A 491 -14.24 9.13 30.21
CA ALA A 491 -14.87 9.69 29.02
C ALA A 491 -14.83 8.74 27.81
N LEU A 492 -13.70 8.07 27.58
CA LEU A 492 -13.56 7.08 26.50
C LEU A 492 -14.43 5.83 26.76
N ILE A 493 -14.48 5.35 27.99
CA ILE A 493 -15.31 4.19 28.37
C ILE A 493 -16.80 4.50 28.25
N GLU A 494 -17.24 5.66 28.75
CA GLU A 494 -18.62 6.14 28.60
C GLU A 494 -19.00 6.33 27.12
N GLY A 495 -18.11 6.94 26.31
CA GLY A 495 -18.32 7.09 24.87
C GLY A 495 -18.36 5.74 24.14
N GLY A 496 -17.62 4.75 24.66
CA GLY A 496 -17.65 3.35 24.24
C GLY A 496 -18.90 2.57 24.63
N GLY A 497 -19.82 3.17 25.41
CA GLY A 497 -21.06 2.55 25.85
C GLY A 497 -20.89 1.47 26.93
N LYS A 498 -19.84 1.56 27.76
CA LYS A 498 -19.54 0.60 28.83
C LYS A 498 -19.68 1.17 30.23
#